data_AF-A0A7C3D6G5-F1
#
_entry.id   AF-A0A7C3D6G5-F1
#
_cell.length_a   1.000
_cell.length_b   1.000
_cell.length_c   1.000
_cell.angle_alpha   90.00
_cell.angle_beta   90.00
_cell.angle_gamma   90.00
#
_symmetry.space_group_name_H-M   'P 1'
#
loop_
_entity.id
_entity.type
_entity.pdbx_description
1 polymer ?
#
loop_
_entity_poly.entity_id
_entity_poly.type
_entity_poly.pdbx_seq_one_letter_code
_entity_poly.pdbx_strand_id
1 'polypeptide(L)'
;MIIAKRWVSLFTRLHLADAIPDPPGGTIQKFVPFYFAPRSPMLFAINAGNVNHFDLRQQDIIHLETTVSRVIQLNHSVVFYDRNATLAFSNAYTDINLLPSVVDWELITEHPALDGFCKYFQNRPSEPKYVDRMEKRQAEFLVKGHVPVTSFTKIGVINNEMADKVRIILAKAGMNLAVEVKKDWYFLGQ
;
A
#
# COMPACT_ATOMS: atom_id res chain seq x y z
N MET A 1 4.53 -7.50 6.36
CA MET A 1 3.35 -7.61 5.48
C MET A 1 3.34 -6.41 4.56
N ILE A 2 3.01 -6.56 3.29
CA ILE A 2 2.87 -5.42 2.37
C ILE A 2 1.50 -5.49 1.70
N ILE A 3 0.83 -4.36 1.58
CA ILE A 3 -0.48 -4.26 0.98
C ILE A 3 -0.37 -3.46 -0.32
N ALA A 4 -0.54 -4.17 -1.45
CA ALA A 4 -0.76 -3.55 -2.75
C ALA A 4 -2.15 -2.94 -2.76
N LYS A 5 -2.18 -1.65 -3.05
CA LYS A 5 -3.36 -1.00 -3.60
C LYS A 5 -3.12 -0.80 -5.08
N ARG A 6 -3.54 -1.77 -5.89
CA ARG A 6 -3.60 -1.53 -7.34
C ARG A 6 -4.89 -0.76 -7.64
N TRP A 7 -4.75 0.56 -7.78
CA TRP A 7 -5.75 1.40 -8.44
C TRP A 7 -5.67 1.07 -9.92
N VAL A 8 -6.56 0.22 -10.42
CA VAL A 8 -6.78 0.14 -11.86
C VAL A 8 -7.53 1.42 -12.23
N SER A 9 -6.77 2.37 -12.79
CA SER A 9 -7.19 3.67 -13.35
C SER A 9 -6.95 4.91 -12.46
N LEU A 10 -6.03 5.76 -12.95
CA LEU A 10 -5.97 7.22 -12.80
C LEU A 10 -5.52 7.83 -11.45
N PHE A 11 -4.23 7.72 -11.17
CA PHE A 11 -3.41 8.88 -10.82
C PHE A 11 -2.16 8.88 -11.69
N THR A 12 -2.35 9.00 -13.00
CA THR A 12 -1.32 9.60 -13.85
C THR A 12 -1.36 11.11 -13.60
N ARG A 13 -0.96 11.55 -12.39
CA ARG A 13 -0.27 12.84 -12.35
C ARG A 13 0.93 12.61 -13.25
N LEU A 14 1.06 13.44 -14.29
CA LEU A 14 2.24 13.50 -15.14
C LEU A 14 3.45 13.77 -14.23
N HIS A 15 4.00 12.71 -13.66
CA HIS A 15 5.24 12.75 -12.92
C HIS A 15 6.32 12.95 -13.98
N LEU A 16 6.88 14.16 -14.00
CA LEU A 16 8.22 14.38 -14.52
C LEU A 16 9.10 13.22 -14.02
N ALA A 17 9.90 12.68 -14.92
CA ALA A 17 10.59 11.41 -14.75
C ALA A 17 11.58 11.44 -13.59
N ASP A 18 11.10 11.23 -12.36
CA ASP A 18 11.98 11.01 -11.20
C ASP A 18 12.68 9.67 -11.43
N ALA A 19 13.99 9.78 -11.70
CA ALA A 19 14.83 8.64 -11.95
C ALA A 19 14.97 7.82 -10.65
N ILE A 20 14.65 6.53 -10.75
CA ILE A 20 14.89 5.58 -9.67
C ILE A 20 16.37 5.20 -9.66
N PRO A 21 17.03 5.09 -8.49
CA PRO A 21 18.41 4.61 -8.41
C PRO A 21 18.62 3.28 -9.16
N ASP A 22 19.79 3.12 -9.75
CA ASP A 22 20.19 1.90 -10.47
C ASP A 22 21.23 1.11 -9.65
N PRO A 23 21.00 -0.17 -9.34
CA PRO A 23 19.79 -0.97 -9.62
C PRO A 23 18.59 -0.55 -8.75
N PRO A 24 17.32 -0.68 -9.21
CA PRO A 24 16.90 -1.31 -10.46
C PRO A 24 16.74 -0.36 -11.65
N GLY A 25 16.85 0.95 -11.46
CA GLY A 25 16.78 1.96 -12.52
C GLY A 25 15.41 2.11 -13.18
N GLY A 26 15.22 3.22 -13.90
CA GLY A 26 13.99 3.54 -14.62
C GLY A 26 13.25 4.73 -14.01
N THR A 27 11.95 4.82 -14.25
CA THR A 27 11.09 5.90 -13.75
C THR A 27 10.01 5.33 -12.86
N ILE A 28 9.52 6.11 -11.90
CA ILE A 28 8.50 5.70 -10.92
C ILE A 28 7.26 5.05 -11.55
N GLN A 29 6.85 5.50 -12.74
CA GLN A 29 5.68 4.98 -13.47
C GLN A 29 5.83 3.51 -13.92
N LYS A 30 7.06 2.99 -13.94
CA LYS A 30 7.34 1.58 -14.28
C LYS A 30 7.23 0.67 -13.07
N PHE A 31 6.83 1.17 -11.90
CA PHE A 31 6.78 0.38 -10.66
C PHE A 31 5.35 0.24 -10.15
N VAL A 32 5.07 -0.91 -9.55
CA VAL A 32 3.84 -1.18 -8.80
C VAL A 32 4.07 -0.80 -7.34
N PRO A 33 3.34 0.17 -6.78
CA PRO A 33 3.54 0.61 -5.40
C PRO A 33 2.77 -0.25 -4.40
N PHE A 34 3.40 -0.43 -3.24
CA PHE A 34 2.81 -1.08 -2.08
C PHE A 34 3.09 -0.27 -0.82
N TYR A 35 2.14 -0.27 0.12
CA TYR A 35 2.32 0.32 1.44
C TYR A 35 2.44 -0.76 2.51
N PHE A 36 3.11 -0.44 3.60
CA PHE A 36 3.29 -1.36 4.73
C PHE A 36 2.10 -1.40 5.70
N ALA A 37 1.10 -0.53 5.54
CA ALA A 37 -0.07 -0.47 6.41
C ALA A 37 -1.37 -0.19 5.64
N PRO A 38 -2.53 -0.69 6.11
CA PRO A 38 -3.83 -0.33 5.57
C PRO A 38 -4.24 1.09 6.02
N ARG A 39 -5.45 1.53 5.59
CA ARG A 39 -6.01 2.85 5.95
C ARG A 39 -5.14 4.05 5.52
N SER A 40 -4.72 4.06 4.27
CA SER A 40 -3.97 5.19 3.68
C SER A 40 -4.77 6.50 3.68
N PRO A 41 -4.10 7.67 3.69
CA PRO A 41 -4.76 8.98 3.57
C PRO A 41 -5.68 9.09 2.36
N MET A 42 -5.32 8.48 1.22
CA MET A 42 -6.17 8.42 0.03
C MET A 42 -7.49 7.67 0.29
N LEU A 43 -7.45 6.54 1.01
CA LEU A 43 -8.68 5.80 1.36
C LEU A 43 -9.55 6.61 2.33
N PHE A 44 -8.92 7.36 3.25
CA PHE A 44 -9.64 8.29 4.12
C PHE A 44 -10.35 9.38 3.31
N ALA A 45 -9.64 10.01 2.37
CA ALA A 45 -10.20 11.04 1.49
C ALA A 45 -11.38 10.52 0.66
N ILE A 46 -11.27 9.30 0.12
CA ILE A 46 -12.34 8.63 -0.63
C ILE A 46 -13.55 8.37 0.26
N ASN A 47 -13.32 7.82 1.47
CA ASN A 47 -14.42 7.59 2.40
C ASN A 47 -15.10 8.90 2.84
N ALA A 48 -14.35 9.99 2.94
CA ALA A 48 -14.87 11.30 3.27
C ALA A 48 -15.55 12.03 2.10
N GLY A 49 -15.58 11.44 0.89
CA GLY A 49 -16.12 12.09 -0.31
C GLY A 49 -15.27 13.25 -0.83
N ASN A 50 -14.00 13.35 -0.41
CA ASN A 50 -13.10 14.47 -0.73
C ASN A 50 -12.26 14.25 -2.00
N VAL A 51 -12.53 13.18 -2.76
CA VAL A 51 -11.87 12.94 -4.04
C VAL A 51 -12.87 13.24 -5.15
N ASN A 52 -12.79 14.47 -5.67
CA ASN A 52 -13.53 14.86 -6.86
C ASN A 52 -12.99 14.06 -8.07
N HIS A 53 -13.87 13.75 -9.02
CA HIS A 53 -13.63 13.03 -10.28
C HIS A 53 -13.92 11.52 -10.32
N PHE A 54 -14.27 10.87 -9.20
CA PHE A 54 -14.65 9.45 -9.21
C PHE A 54 -15.79 9.15 -8.25
N ASP A 55 -16.83 8.45 -8.74
CA ASP A 55 -17.88 7.84 -7.90
C ASP A 55 -17.37 6.53 -7.28
N LEU A 56 -16.19 6.62 -6.67
CA LEU A 56 -15.53 5.49 -6.04
C LEU A 56 -15.67 5.62 -4.54
N ARG A 57 -16.17 4.57 -3.89
CA ARG A 57 -16.31 4.50 -2.44
C ARG A 57 -15.34 3.47 -1.89
N GLN A 58 -15.08 3.52 -0.59
CA GLN A 58 -14.20 2.51 0.04
C GLN A 58 -14.72 1.08 -0.12
N GLN A 59 -16.04 0.91 -0.28
CA GLN A 59 -16.71 -0.37 -0.54
C GLN A 59 -16.28 -0.99 -1.86
N ASP A 60 -15.85 -0.17 -2.82
CA ASP A 60 -15.45 -0.59 -4.16
C ASP A 60 -13.95 -0.94 -4.22
N ILE A 61 -13.21 -0.77 -3.12
CA ILE A 61 -11.76 -0.99 -3.01
C ILE A 61 -11.47 -2.32 -2.34
N ILE A 62 -10.55 -3.09 -2.93
CA ILE A 62 -9.96 -4.30 -2.34
C ILE A 62 -8.48 -4.07 -2.02
N HIS A 63 -7.95 -4.85 -1.09
CA HIS A 63 -6.54 -4.84 -0.72
C HIS A 63 -5.89 -6.15 -1.14
N LEU A 64 -4.79 -6.09 -1.90
CA LEU A 64 -3.99 -7.25 -2.26
C LEU A 64 -2.81 -7.34 -1.30
N GLU A 65 -2.72 -8.42 -0.53
CA GLU A 65 -1.65 -8.59 0.46
C GLU A 65 -0.55 -9.52 -0.08
N THR A 66 0.71 -9.19 0.19
CA THR A 66 1.86 -10.06 -0.04
C THR A 66 2.91 -9.86 1.07
N THR A 67 4.04 -10.54 0.95
CA THR A 67 5.22 -10.35 1.80
C THR A 67 6.42 -9.94 0.96
N VAL A 68 7.32 -9.16 1.56
CA VAL A 68 8.62 -8.79 0.98
C VAL A 68 9.34 -10.03 0.46
N SER A 69 9.42 -11.08 1.28
CA SER A 69 10.08 -12.32 0.94
C SER A 69 9.48 -13.00 -0.29
N ARG A 70 8.14 -13.06 -0.42
CA ARG A 70 7.47 -13.63 -1.61
C ARG A 70 7.81 -12.86 -2.87
N VAL A 71 7.78 -11.53 -2.81
CA VAL A 71 8.10 -10.70 -3.97
C VAL A 71 9.56 -10.90 -4.39
N ILE A 72 10.49 -10.90 -3.43
CA ILE A 72 11.91 -11.07 -3.73
C ILE A 72 12.24 -12.47 -4.25
N GLN A 73 11.62 -13.52 -3.69
CA GLN A 73 11.80 -14.91 -4.14
C GLN A 73 11.39 -15.12 -5.60
N LEU A 74 10.48 -14.29 -6.13
CA LEU A 74 10.07 -14.31 -7.53
C LEU A 74 10.99 -13.46 -8.43
N ASN A 75 12.20 -13.14 -7.96
CA ASN A 75 13.25 -12.39 -8.66
C ASN A 75 12.79 -11.01 -9.16
N HIS A 76 11.89 -10.37 -8.42
CA HIS A 76 11.49 -9.00 -8.73
C HIS A 76 12.58 -8.01 -8.34
N SER A 77 12.89 -7.07 -9.25
CA SER A 77 13.73 -5.92 -8.92
C SER A 77 12.91 -4.90 -8.14
N VAL A 78 13.40 -4.51 -6.97
CA VAL A 78 12.66 -3.67 -6.02
C VAL A 78 13.47 -2.46 -5.61
N VAL A 79 12.75 -1.40 -5.24
CA VAL A 79 13.27 -0.22 -4.53
C VAL A 79 12.25 0.12 -3.45
N PHE A 80 12.68 0.66 -2.32
CA PHE A 80 11.77 1.11 -1.29
C PHE A 80 12.16 2.47 -0.77
N TYR A 81 11.19 3.18 -0.21
CA TYR A 81 11.33 4.53 0.30
C TYR A 81 10.91 4.60 1.75
N ASP A 82 11.60 5.44 2.53
CA ASP A 82 11.26 5.73 3.93
C ASP A 82 9.92 6.49 4.09
N ARG A 83 9.43 7.07 2.99
CA ARG A 83 8.16 7.81 2.86
C ARG A 83 7.58 7.56 1.45
N ASN A 84 6.56 8.32 1.07
CA ASN A 84 6.06 8.28 -0.31
C ASN A 84 7.15 8.77 -1.27
N ALA A 85 7.39 8.04 -2.38
CA ALA A 85 8.48 8.31 -3.32
C ALA A 85 8.37 9.65 -4.06
N THR A 86 7.21 10.32 -4.00
CA THR A 86 7.00 11.64 -4.61
C THR A 86 7.40 12.81 -3.71
N LEU A 87 7.77 12.55 -2.45
CA LEU A 87 8.22 13.59 -1.54
C LEU A 87 9.69 13.92 -1.80
N ALA A 88 10.01 15.21 -1.92
CA ALA A 88 11.38 15.69 -2.18
C ALA A 88 12.40 15.29 -1.09
N PHE A 89 11.92 14.97 0.10
CA PHE A 89 12.73 14.55 1.25
C PHE A 89 12.57 13.05 1.57
N SER A 90 12.02 12.26 0.64
CA SER A 90 12.05 10.81 0.72
C SER A 90 13.39 10.26 0.24
N ASN A 91 13.87 9.20 0.88
CA ASN A 91 15.10 8.53 0.52
C ASN A 91 14.79 7.18 -0.11
N ALA A 92 15.48 6.86 -1.21
CA ALA A 92 15.36 5.60 -1.92
C ALA A 92 16.42 4.60 -1.44
N TYR A 93 16.04 3.33 -1.32
CA TYR A 93 16.90 2.25 -0.86
C TYR A 93 16.73 1.01 -1.73
N THR A 94 17.86 0.36 -2.03
CA THR A 94 17.94 -0.77 -2.95
C THR A 94 18.51 -2.02 -2.27
N ASP A 95 19.23 -1.85 -1.15
CA ASP A 95 19.63 -2.95 -0.27
C ASP A 95 18.48 -3.31 0.68
N ILE A 96 17.92 -4.51 0.47
CA ILE A 96 16.79 -4.99 1.26
C ILE A 96 17.10 -5.14 2.75
N ASN A 97 18.37 -5.33 3.11
CA ASN A 97 18.77 -5.51 4.51
C ASN A 97 18.57 -4.22 5.34
N LEU A 98 18.41 -3.07 4.69
CA LEU A 98 18.10 -1.79 5.33
C LEU A 98 16.59 -1.63 5.62
N LEU A 99 15.72 -2.44 5.03
CA LEU A 99 14.28 -2.31 5.19
C LEU A 99 13.82 -2.30 6.67
N PRO A 100 14.36 -3.16 7.57
CA PRO A 100 13.98 -3.15 8.98
C PRO A 100 14.33 -1.86 9.74
N SER A 101 15.35 -1.10 9.30
CA SER A 101 15.79 0.13 9.97
C SER A 101 15.26 1.41 9.33
N VAL A 102 14.92 1.37 8.05
CA VAL A 102 14.46 2.53 7.27
C VAL A 102 12.97 2.79 7.47
N VAL A 103 12.15 1.73 7.51
CA VAL A 103 10.72 1.85 7.73
C VAL A 103 10.47 1.96 9.22
N ASP A 104 9.67 2.97 9.63
CA ASP A 104 9.32 3.19 11.02
C ASP A 104 8.24 2.18 11.48
N TRP A 105 8.68 0.95 11.74
CA TRP A 105 7.81 -0.16 12.14
C TRP A 105 7.13 0.09 13.48
N GLU A 106 7.81 0.77 14.41
CA GLU A 106 7.25 1.13 15.71
C GLU A 106 6.02 2.03 15.52
N LEU A 107 6.14 3.09 14.72
CA LEU A 107 5.02 3.97 14.40
C LEU A 107 3.92 3.27 13.60
N ILE A 108 4.27 2.40 12.65
CA ILE A 108 3.30 1.67 11.82
C ILE A 108 2.48 0.68 12.63
N THR A 109 3.06 0.07 13.67
CA THR A 109 2.43 -0.97 14.50
C THR A 109 1.98 -0.49 15.88
N GLU A 110 2.16 0.81 16.16
CA GLU A 110 1.82 1.43 17.44
C GLU A 110 0.35 1.26 17.85
N HIS A 111 0.08 1.19 19.16
CA HIS A 111 -1.28 1.16 19.70
C HIS A 111 -1.95 2.56 19.70
N PRO A 112 -3.28 2.65 19.51
CA PRO A 112 -4.23 1.55 19.31
C PRO A 112 -4.08 0.94 17.92
N ALA A 113 -3.99 -0.38 17.85
CA ALA A 113 -3.78 -1.12 16.63
C ALA A 113 -5.08 -1.80 16.15
N LEU A 114 -5.26 -1.87 14.83
CA LEU A 114 -6.31 -2.59 14.12
C LEU A 114 -5.61 -3.59 13.20
N ASP A 115 -5.85 -4.87 13.44
CA ASP A 115 -5.15 -5.96 12.75
C ASP A 115 -3.61 -5.82 12.77
N GLY A 116 -3.06 -5.38 13.91
CA GLY A 116 -1.61 -5.22 14.09
C GLY A 116 -1.02 -3.92 13.52
N PHE A 117 -1.83 -3.02 12.95
CA PHE A 117 -1.38 -1.70 12.48
C PHE A 117 -1.98 -0.58 13.29
N CYS A 118 -1.20 0.46 13.54
CA CYS A 118 -1.66 1.67 14.17
C CYS A 118 -2.94 2.18 13.49
N LYS A 119 -3.93 2.57 14.29
CA LYS A 119 -5.20 3.13 13.81
C LYS A 119 -5.01 4.52 13.20
N TYR A 120 -3.98 5.23 13.63
CA TYR A 120 -3.78 6.64 13.32
C TYR A 120 -2.71 6.86 12.24
N PHE A 121 -2.94 7.85 11.40
CA PHE A 121 -1.98 8.27 10.38
C PHE A 121 -1.67 9.76 10.42
N GLN A 122 -2.53 10.59 11.00
CA GLN A 122 -2.44 12.04 10.91
C GLN A 122 -1.19 12.59 11.62
N ASN A 123 -0.61 13.67 11.14
CA ASN A 123 0.46 14.36 11.86
C ASN A 123 -0.07 14.99 13.16
N ARG A 124 0.79 15.08 14.18
CA ARG A 124 0.52 15.84 15.42
C ARG A 124 1.68 16.81 15.66
N PRO A 125 1.55 18.09 15.23
CA PRO A 125 2.65 19.05 15.31
C PRO A 125 3.19 19.30 16.72
N SER A 126 2.35 19.10 17.75
CA SER A 126 2.71 19.28 19.16
C SER A 126 3.54 18.14 19.75
N GLU A 127 3.70 17.02 19.05
CA GLU A 127 4.36 15.81 19.56
C GLU A 127 5.49 15.41 18.60
N PRO A 128 6.78 15.58 18.98
CA PRO A 128 7.92 15.35 18.09
C PRO A 128 7.93 13.99 17.37
N LYS A 129 7.44 12.93 18.03
CA LYS A 129 7.33 11.58 17.45
C LYS A 129 6.38 11.52 16.24
N TYR A 130 5.36 12.38 16.20
CA TYR A 130 4.25 12.30 15.24
C TYR A 130 4.18 13.49 14.28
N VAL A 131 5.20 14.34 14.24
CA VAL A 131 5.22 15.52 13.36
C VAL A 131 5.10 15.15 11.88
N ASP A 132 5.63 13.98 11.51
CA ASP A 132 5.66 13.42 10.15
C ASP A 132 5.10 11.98 10.09
N ARG A 133 4.15 11.66 10.98
CA ARG A 133 3.54 10.31 11.08
C ARG A 133 2.88 9.88 9.77
N MET A 134 2.22 10.81 9.09
CA MET A 134 1.50 10.55 7.84
C MET A 134 2.45 10.20 6.71
N GLU A 135 3.59 10.88 6.63
CA GLU A 135 4.62 10.66 5.62
C GLU A 135 5.35 9.35 5.88
N LYS A 136 5.77 9.08 7.12
CA LYS A 136 6.44 7.82 7.51
C LYS A 136 5.54 6.59 7.31
N ARG A 137 4.25 6.70 7.65
CA ARG A 137 3.28 5.60 7.42
C ARG A 137 3.05 5.35 5.92
N GLN A 138 3.37 6.31 5.06
CA GLN A 138 3.31 6.19 3.61
C GLN A 138 4.64 5.74 2.99
N ALA A 139 5.56 5.15 3.76
CA ALA A 139 6.70 4.41 3.23
C ALA A 139 6.24 3.41 2.15
N GLU A 140 6.95 3.39 1.02
CA GLU A 140 6.57 2.62 -0.17
C GLU A 140 7.56 1.50 -0.47
N PHE A 141 7.03 0.35 -0.87
CA PHE A 141 7.77 -0.73 -1.49
C PHE A 141 7.36 -0.82 -2.96
N LEU A 142 8.31 -0.62 -3.86
CA LEU A 142 8.05 -0.49 -5.29
C LEU A 142 8.64 -1.67 -6.03
N VAL A 143 7.80 -2.34 -6.81
CA VAL A 143 8.20 -3.51 -7.61
C VAL A 143 8.26 -3.13 -9.08
N LYS A 144 9.41 -3.31 -9.73
CA LYS A 144 9.58 -2.94 -11.14
C LYS A 144 8.73 -3.83 -12.05
N GLY A 145 8.01 -3.21 -12.98
CA GLY A 145 7.19 -3.85 -13.99
C GLY A 145 5.82 -4.27 -13.46
N HIS A 146 5.67 -5.55 -13.12
CA HIS A 146 4.40 -6.15 -12.73
C HIS A 146 4.58 -7.12 -11.57
N VAL A 147 3.49 -7.38 -10.83
CA VAL A 147 3.45 -8.39 -9.76
C VAL A 147 2.41 -9.45 -10.14
N PRO A 148 2.81 -10.71 -10.37
CA PRO A 148 1.91 -11.82 -10.62
C PRO A 148 0.89 -12.00 -9.50
N VAL A 149 -0.33 -12.43 -9.84
CA VAL A 149 -1.36 -12.67 -8.81
C VAL A 149 -0.94 -13.77 -7.82
N THR A 150 -0.13 -14.72 -8.28
CA THR A 150 0.45 -15.79 -7.46
C THR A 150 1.43 -15.29 -6.39
N SER A 151 1.89 -14.04 -6.48
CA SER A 151 2.70 -13.41 -5.44
C SER A 151 1.88 -13.00 -4.22
N PHE A 152 0.56 -12.85 -4.35
CA PHE A 152 -0.30 -12.44 -3.24
C PHE A 152 -0.65 -13.62 -2.33
N THR A 153 -0.75 -13.33 -1.03
CA THR A 153 -1.17 -14.28 0.01
C THR A 153 -2.68 -14.27 0.19
N LYS A 154 -3.30 -13.09 0.09
CA LYS A 154 -4.75 -12.91 0.22
C LYS A 154 -5.26 -11.63 -0.42
N ILE A 155 -6.57 -11.57 -0.58
CA ILE A 155 -7.34 -10.36 -0.86
C ILE A 155 -8.16 -10.01 0.39
N GLY A 156 -7.92 -8.83 0.94
CA GLY A 156 -8.74 -8.23 1.99
C GLY A 156 -9.88 -7.41 1.37
N VAL A 157 -11.11 -7.67 1.82
CA VAL A 157 -12.32 -6.96 1.37
C VAL A 157 -13.11 -6.39 2.54
N ILE A 158 -13.99 -5.42 2.27
CA ILE A 158 -14.71 -4.68 3.31
C ILE A 158 -15.85 -5.47 3.98
N ASN A 159 -16.50 -6.37 3.23
CA ASN A 159 -17.69 -7.11 3.66
C ASN A 159 -17.88 -8.40 2.84
N ASN A 160 -18.88 -9.22 3.22
CA ASN A 160 -19.17 -10.49 2.55
C ASN A 160 -19.64 -10.30 1.09
N GLU A 161 -20.41 -9.26 0.80
CA GLU A 161 -20.90 -8.99 -0.55
C GLU A 161 -19.73 -8.80 -1.54
N MET A 162 -18.73 -8.01 -1.15
CA MET A 162 -17.51 -7.84 -1.96
C MET A 162 -16.67 -9.14 -1.98
N ALA A 163 -16.65 -9.91 -0.90
CA ALA A 163 -15.95 -11.20 -0.87
C ALA A 163 -16.51 -12.16 -1.92
N ASP A 164 -17.83 -12.25 -2.04
CA ASP A 164 -18.49 -13.13 -3.00
C ASP A 164 -18.26 -12.66 -4.44
N LYS A 165 -18.32 -11.35 -4.69
CA LYS A 165 -17.94 -10.75 -5.98
C LYS A 165 -16.51 -11.13 -6.38
N VAL A 166 -15.54 -10.96 -5.48
CA VAL A 166 -14.14 -11.29 -5.74
C VAL A 166 -13.94 -12.79 -5.97
N ARG A 167 -14.58 -13.66 -5.17
CA ARG A 167 -14.49 -15.13 -5.34
C ARG A 167 -15.02 -15.58 -6.70
N ILE A 168 -16.12 -14.99 -7.19
CA ILE A 168 -16.64 -15.28 -8.52
C ILE A 168 -15.62 -14.91 -9.61
N ILE A 169 -14.96 -13.75 -9.48
CA ILE A 169 -13.93 -13.30 -10.43
C ILE A 169 -12.73 -14.26 -10.43
N LEU A 170 -12.24 -14.64 -9.24
CA LEU A 170 -11.13 -15.58 -9.09
C LEU A 170 -11.46 -16.96 -9.67
N ALA A 171 -12.67 -17.48 -9.40
CA ALA A 171 -13.12 -18.76 -9.92
C ALA A 171 -13.18 -18.77 -11.46
N LYS A 172 -13.73 -17.71 -12.07
CA LYS A 172 -13.75 -17.54 -13.53
C LYS A 172 -12.34 -17.49 -14.14
N ALA A 173 -11.38 -16.95 -13.41
CA ALA A 173 -9.99 -16.90 -13.83
C ALA A 173 -9.18 -18.16 -13.48
N GLY A 174 -9.80 -19.18 -12.86
CA GLY A 174 -9.11 -20.39 -12.42
C GLY A 174 -8.06 -20.15 -11.33
N MET A 175 -8.18 -19.05 -10.57
CA MET A 175 -7.22 -18.65 -9.56
C MET A 175 -7.67 -19.05 -8.16
N ASN A 176 -6.76 -19.61 -7.37
CA ASN A 176 -6.98 -19.95 -5.97
C ASN A 176 -6.21 -18.98 -5.06
N LEU A 177 -6.85 -17.87 -4.69
CA LEU A 177 -6.31 -16.85 -3.78
C LEU A 177 -7.30 -16.62 -2.64
N ALA A 178 -6.81 -16.60 -1.40
CA ALA A 178 -7.65 -16.42 -0.21
C ALA A 178 -8.37 -15.06 -0.26
N VAL A 179 -9.66 -15.05 0.10
CA VAL A 179 -10.47 -13.82 0.20
C VAL A 179 -11.05 -13.73 1.61
N GLU A 180 -10.66 -12.70 2.34
CA GLU A 180 -11.01 -12.48 3.74
C GLU A 180 -11.66 -11.13 3.95
N VAL A 181 -12.67 -11.06 4.82
CA VAL A 181 -13.27 -9.79 5.25
C VAL A 181 -12.35 -9.14 6.28
N LYS A 182 -11.75 -8.00 5.93
CA LYS A 182 -10.76 -7.27 6.73
C LYS A 182 -11.28 -5.87 7.09
N LYS A 183 -12.36 -5.80 7.88
CA LYS A 183 -13.01 -4.53 8.28
C LYS A 183 -12.04 -3.49 8.84
N ASP A 184 -11.05 -3.94 9.61
CA ASP A 184 -9.99 -3.12 10.21
C ASP A 184 -9.11 -2.37 9.20
N TRP A 185 -9.11 -2.79 7.93
CA TRP A 185 -8.35 -2.13 6.87
C TRP A 185 -9.08 -0.94 6.23
N TYR A 186 -10.35 -0.76 6.59
CA TYR A 186 -11.27 0.25 6.08
C TYR A 186 -11.67 1.25 7.17
N PHE A 187 -12.31 2.35 6.77
CA PHE A 187 -12.80 3.36 7.70
C PHE A 187 -14.28 3.12 8.02
N LEU A 188 -14.55 2.16 8.91
CA LEU A 188 -15.91 1.79 9.36
C LEU A 188 -16.16 2.26 10.79
N GLY A 189 -17.39 2.69 11.10
CA GLY A 189 -17.86 2.98 12.47
C GLY A 189 -17.04 4.02 13.24
N GLN A 190 -16.64 5.11 12.55
CA GLN A 190 -15.90 6.23 13.13
C GLN A 190 -16.80 7.44 13.31
#